data_AF-A0A174VQG0-F1
#
_entry.id   AF-A0A174VQG0-F1
#
_cell.length_a   1.000
_cell.length_b   1.000
_cell.length_c   1.000
_cell.angle_alpha   90.00
_cell.angle_beta   90.00
_cell.angle_gamma   90.00
#
_symmetry.space_group_name_H-M   'P 1'
#
loop_
_entity.id
_entity.type
_entity.pdbx_description
1 polymer ?
#
loop_
_entity_poly.entity_id
_entity_poly.type
_entity_poly.pdbx_seq_one_letter_code
_entity_poly.pdbx_strand_id
1 'polypeptide(L)'
;MVEELDSRLKRCPCCGGETVLGSLYGCRPWVTYWLPRYRSLLSPFFSRRNIEKSGGFLLAKGREYWYRTPPAPNQSYYCPRCKLLLTRVDEFRTP
;
A
#
# COMPACT_ATOMS: atom_id res chain seq x y z
N MET A 1 -1.28 19.29 12.55
CA MET A 1 -1.32 19.16 11.07
C MET A 1 -1.23 17.71 10.59
N VAL A 2 -0.31 16.88 11.11
CA VAL A 2 -0.17 15.44 10.75
C VAL A 2 -1.45 14.64 11.00
N GLU A 3 -2.08 14.78 12.17
CA GLU A 3 -3.28 14.00 12.55
C GLU A 3 -4.54 14.42 11.81
N GLU A 4 -4.58 15.67 11.36
CA GLU A 4 -5.72 16.24 10.65
C GLU A 4 -5.77 15.76 9.21
N LEU A 5 -4.61 15.68 8.53
CA LEU A 5 -4.50 15.05 7.22
C LEU A 5 -4.79 13.55 7.29
N ASP A 6 -4.32 12.89 8.35
CA ASP A 6 -4.61 11.47 8.62
C ASP A 6 -6.12 11.21 8.72
N SER A 7 -6.81 12.07 9.46
CA SER A 7 -8.26 12.00 9.63
C SER A 7 -9.03 12.30 8.33
N ARG A 8 -8.52 13.20 7.49
CA ARG A 8 -9.10 13.47 6.16
C ARG A 8 -8.90 12.30 5.20
N LEU A 9 -7.77 11.61 5.27
CA LEU A 9 -7.44 10.49 4.40
C LEU A 9 -8.19 9.19 4.75
N LYS A 10 -8.81 9.09 5.94
CA LYS A 10 -9.74 8.00 6.30
C LYS A 10 -10.97 7.94 5.38
N ARG A 11 -11.29 9.04 4.70
CA ARG A 11 -12.37 9.13 3.71
C ARG A 11 -11.81 9.39 2.33
N CYS A 12 -12.40 8.73 1.33
CA CYS A 12 -12.03 8.91 -0.05
C CYS A 12 -12.40 10.33 -0.49
N PRO A 13 -11.46 11.13 -1.01
CA PRO A 13 -11.76 12.48 -1.47
C PRO A 13 -12.69 12.50 -2.69
N CYS A 14 -12.79 11.40 -3.44
CA CYS A 14 -13.65 11.32 -4.63
C CYS A 14 -15.11 10.96 -4.30
N CYS A 15 -15.35 10.07 -3.33
CA CYS A 15 -16.69 9.53 -3.08
C CYS A 15 -17.15 9.62 -1.62
N GLY A 16 -16.33 10.15 -0.72
CA GLY A 16 -16.59 10.24 0.72
C GLY A 16 -16.60 8.89 1.46
N GLY A 17 -16.49 7.76 0.75
CA GLY A 17 -16.50 6.42 1.32
C GLY A 17 -15.25 6.10 2.15
N GLU A 18 -15.32 5.07 2.99
CA GLU A 18 -14.20 4.66 3.83
C GLU A 18 -13.01 4.16 2.99
N THR A 19 -11.81 4.51 3.44
CA THR A 19 -10.55 4.00 2.88
C THR A 19 -9.94 2.95 3.78
N VAL A 20 -9.26 1.98 3.18
CA VAL A 20 -8.51 0.95 3.88
C VAL A 20 -7.09 1.44 4.12
N LEU A 21 -6.67 1.47 5.38
CA LEU A 21 -5.30 1.77 5.76
C LEU A 21 -4.37 0.60 5.43
N GLY A 22 -3.22 0.91 4.85
CA GLY A 22 -2.21 -0.04 4.44
C GLY A 22 -0.85 0.60 4.24
N SER A 23 0.06 -0.17 3.66
CA SER A 23 1.42 0.26 3.38
C SER A 23 1.84 -0.15 1.99
N LEU A 24 2.67 0.69 1.38
CA LEU A 24 3.38 0.34 0.17
C LEU A 24 4.65 -0.43 0.50
N TYR A 25 4.92 -1.45 -0.29
CA TYR A 25 6.11 -2.27 -0.23
C TYR A 25 6.79 -2.21 -1.60
N GLY A 26 8.11 -2.07 -1.59
CA GLY A 26 8.91 -1.98 -2.80
C GLY A 26 10.13 -2.87 -2.71
N CYS A 27 10.17 -3.93 -3.52
CA CYS A 27 11.39 -4.69 -3.77
C CYS A 27 12.01 -4.16 -5.07
N ARG A 28 13.00 -3.26 -4.92
CA ARG A 28 13.76 -2.76 -6.07
C ARG A 28 14.50 -3.91 -6.76
N PRO A 29 14.64 -3.91 -8.09
CA PRO A 29 14.14 -2.90 -9.05
C PRO A 29 12.69 -3.10 -9.55
N TRP A 30 12.03 -4.23 -9.27
CA TRP A 30 10.99 -4.72 -10.18
C TRP A 30 9.55 -4.73 -9.65
N VAL A 31 9.33 -4.44 -8.36
CA VAL A 31 8.02 -4.70 -7.74
C VAL A 31 7.64 -3.63 -6.75
N THR A 32 6.46 -3.07 -6.97
CA THR A 32 5.76 -2.27 -5.98
C THR A 32 4.38 -2.88 -5.76
N TYR A 33 4.02 -3.11 -4.51
CA TYR A 33 2.73 -3.66 -4.13
C TYR A 33 2.19 -2.97 -2.89
N TRP A 34 0.87 -3.03 -2.74
CA TRP A 34 0.16 -2.48 -1.60
C TRP A 34 -0.45 -3.61 -0.76
N LEU A 35 -0.38 -3.49 0.57
CA LEU A 35 -1.09 -4.39 1.48
C LEU A 35 -1.84 -3.60 2.57
N PRO A 36 -3.02 -4.09 3.00
CA PRO A 36 -3.72 -3.54 4.15
C PRO A 36 -2.96 -3.81 5.46
N ARG A 37 -3.00 -2.83 6.39
CA ARG A 37 -2.12 -2.77 7.59
C ARG A 37 -2.29 -3.96 8.54
N TYR A 38 -3.50 -4.52 8.60
CA TYR A 38 -3.84 -5.63 9.49
C TYR A 38 -3.57 -7.02 8.87
N ARG A 39 -3.15 -7.07 7.61
CA ARG A 39 -2.91 -8.32 6.89
C ARG A 39 -1.40 -8.54 6.76
N SER A 40 -0.87 -9.31 7.69
CA SER A 40 0.46 -9.89 7.56
C SER A 40 0.42 -10.99 6.50
N LEU A 41 1.35 -10.94 5.54
CA LEU A 41 1.66 -12.12 4.75
C LEU A 41 2.59 -13.02 5.57
N LEU A 42 2.12 -14.21 5.92
CA LEU A 42 2.84 -15.17 6.76
C LEU A 42 4.04 -15.85 6.07
N SER A 43 4.11 -15.77 4.73
CA SER A 43 5.18 -16.39 3.96
C SER A 43 6.23 -15.34 3.53
N PRO A 44 7.54 -15.66 3.60
CA PRO A 44 8.59 -14.81 3.04
C PRO A 44 8.59 -14.81 1.50
N PHE A 45 7.84 -15.73 0.86
CA PHE A 45 7.66 -15.82 -0.59
C PHE A 45 6.32 -15.20 -1.00
N PHE A 46 6.40 -14.12 -1.78
CA PHE A 46 5.22 -13.44 -2.29
C PHE A 46 4.97 -13.78 -3.75
N SER A 47 3.74 -14.19 -4.03
CA SER A 47 3.19 -14.27 -5.37
C SER A 47 2.04 -13.28 -5.53
N ARG A 48 1.69 -12.92 -6.77
CA ARG A 48 0.48 -12.14 -7.06
C ARG A 48 -0.74 -12.71 -6.33
N ARG A 49 -0.90 -14.04 -6.40
CA ARG A 49 -2.01 -14.76 -5.76
C ARG A 49 -2.04 -14.59 -4.24
N ASN A 50 -0.88 -14.58 -3.58
CA ASN A 50 -0.80 -14.36 -2.13
C ASN A 50 -1.15 -12.91 -1.75
N ILE A 51 -0.68 -11.94 -2.54
CA ILE A 51 -0.98 -10.51 -2.35
C ILE A 51 -2.49 -10.26 -2.49
N GLU A 52 -3.10 -10.78 -3.57
CA GLU A 52 -4.54 -10.65 -3.83
C GLU A 52 -5.38 -11.36 -2.75
N LYS A 53 -4.97 -12.55 -2.30
CA LYS A 53 -5.63 -13.25 -1.17
C LYS A 53 -5.61 -12.44 0.13
N SER A 54 -4.56 -11.65 0.35
CA SER A 54 -4.47 -10.75 1.50
C SER A 54 -5.26 -9.45 1.34
N GLY A 55 -5.94 -9.25 0.19
CA GLY A 55 -6.67 -8.03 -0.14
C GLY A 55 -5.79 -6.90 -0.65
N GLY A 56 -4.52 -7.19 -0.98
CA GLY A 56 -3.60 -6.25 -1.59
C GLY A 56 -3.57 -6.36 -3.11
N PHE A 57 -2.72 -5.56 -3.75
CA PHE A 57 -2.55 -5.57 -5.20
C PHE A 57 -1.16 -5.11 -5.63
N LEU A 58 -0.77 -5.49 -6.84
CA LEU A 58 0.47 -5.05 -7.48
C LEU A 58 0.25 -3.72 -8.21
N LEU A 59 1.18 -2.78 -8.04
CA LEU A 59 1.22 -1.52 -8.77
C LEU A 59 2.02 -1.60 -10.07
N ALA A 60 3.01 -2.49 -10.14
CA ALA A 60 3.87 -2.69 -11.31
C ALA A 60 3.80 -4.13 -11.84
N LYS A 61 3.88 -4.29 -13.17
CA LYS A 61 4.07 -5.59 -13.82
C LYS A 61 5.54 -6.03 -13.64
N GLY A 62 5.82 -6.78 -12.57
CA GLY A 62 7.09 -7.49 -12.41
C GLY A 62 6.95 -8.99 -12.66
N ARG A 63 8.03 -9.77 -12.39
CA ARG A 63 8.02 -11.26 -12.27
C ARG A 63 6.99 -11.79 -11.23
N GLU A 64 7.02 -13.06 -10.85
CA GLU A 64 5.99 -13.62 -9.95
C GLU A 64 6.44 -13.82 -8.49
N TYR A 65 7.74 -13.79 -8.17
CA TYR A 65 8.26 -14.25 -6.87
C TYR A 65 9.36 -13.36 -6.28
N TRP A 66 9.21 -12.96 -5.01
CA TRP A 66 10.12 -12.02 -4.31
C TRP A 66 10.21 -12.27 -2.81
N TYR A 67 11.30 -11.75 -2.23
CA TYR A 67 11.53 -11.65 -0.80
C TYR A 67 10.90 -10.38 -0.19
N ARG A 68 10.64 -10.43 1.12
CA ARG A 68 10.04 -9.31 1.86
C ARG A 68 11.04 -8.18 2.01
N THR A 69 10.75 -7.06 1.38
CA THR A 69 11.36 -5.80 1.79
C THR A 69 10.56 -5.21 2.95
N PRO A 70 11.21 -4.50 3.89
CA PRO A 70 10.48 -3.70 4.86
C PRO A 70 9.49 -2.76 4.14
N PRO A 71 8.31 -2.49 4.74
CA PRO A 71 7.40 -1.52 4.18
C PRO A 71 8.12 -0.19 3.97
N ALA A 72 7.74 0.55 2.93
CA ALA A 72 8.06 1.96 2.91
C ALA A 72 7.50 2.58 4.20
N PRO A 73 8.21 3.53 4.84
CA PRO A 73 7.75 4.17 6.08
C PRO A 73 6.41 4.92 5.92
N ASN A 74 5.94 5.03 4.68
CA ASN A 74 4.79 5.79 4.26
C ASN A 74 3.47 5.05 4.54
N GLN A 75 2.55 5.75 5.21
CA GLN A 75 1.17 5.30 5.35
C GLN A 75 0.40 5.48 4.05
N SER A 76 -0.47 4.53 3.72
CA SER A 76 -1.25 4.58 2.48
C SER A 76 -2.71 4.19 2.71
N TYR A 77 -3.61 4.83 1.97
CA TYR A 77 -5.05 4.71 2.09
C TYR A 77 -5.62 4.32 0.74
N TYR A 78 -6.32 3.20 0.70
CA TYR A 78 -6.91 2.67 -0.52
C TYR A 78 -8.44 2.75 -0.48
N CYS A 79 -9.06 3.39 -1.47
CA CYS A 79 -10.50 3.35 -1.65
C CYS A 79 -10.88 2.21 -2.62
N PRO A 80 -11.58 1.15 -2.16
CA PRO A 80 -11.96 0.03 -3.03
C PRO A 80 -13.01 0.43 -4.08
N ARG A 81 -13.82 1.45 -3.80
CA ARG A 81 -14.89 1.90 -4.69
C ARG A 81 -14.37 2.72 -5.87
N CYS A 82 -13.41 3.61 -5.62
CA CYS A 82 -12.80 4.46 -6.64
C CYS A 82 -11.49 3.89 -7.21
N LYS A 83 -10.97 2.80 -6.63
CA LYS A 83 -9.63 2.24 -6.92
C LYS A 83 -8.52 3.28 -6.78
N LEU A 84 -8.68 4.22 -5.85
CA LEU A 84 -7.74 5.30 -5.59
C LEU A 84 -6.81 4.90 -4.46
N LEU A 85 -5.49 4.98 -4.69
CA LEU A 85 -4.48 4.78 -3.67
C LEU A 85 -3.80 6.11 -3.34
N LEU A 86 -3.92 6.56 -2.11
CA LEU A 86 -3.28 7.76 -1.59
C LEU A 86 -2.15 7.35 -0.67
N THR A 87 -0.93 7.81 -0.95
CA THR A 87 0.23 7.53 -0.09
C THR A 87 0.73 8.82 0.48
N ARG A 88 0.82 8.86 1.80
CA ARG A 88 1.41 9.95 2.53
C ARG A 88 2.93 9.79 2.51
N VAL A 89 3.64 10.80 2.02
CA VAL A 89 5.10 10.84 1.97
C VAL A 89 5.54 11.85 3.02
N ASP A 90 6.05 11.37 4.16
CA ASP A 90 6.37 12.25 5.30
C ASP A 90 7.69 13.00 5.11
N GLU A 91 8.60 12.53 4.24
CA GLU A 91 9.80 13.28 3.84
C GLU A 91 10.17 12.93 2.39
N PHE A 92 10.26 13.93 1.51
CA PHE A 92 11.07 13.81 0.30
C PHE A 92 12.53 13.84 0.75
N ARG A 93 13.13 12.67 1.00
CA ARG A 93 14.59 12.58 1.01
C ARG A 93 15.05 12.64 -0.44
N THR A 94 15.31 13.85 -0.92
CA THR A 94 16.16 14.05 -2.10
C THR A 94 17.53 13.41 -1.82
N PRO A 95 18.13 12.70 -2.80
CA PRO A 95 19.47 12.14 -2.65
C PRO A 95 20.52 13.21 -2.39
#